data_AF-A0A821IHC8-F1
#
_entry.id   AF-A0A821IHC8-F1
#
_cell.length_a   1.000
_cell.length_b   1.000
_cell.length_c   1.000
_cell.angle_alpha   90.00
_cell.angle_beta   90.00
_cell.angle_gamma   90.00
#
_symmetry.space_group_name_H-M   'P 1'
#
loop_
_entity.id
_entity.type
_entity.pdbx_description
1 polymer ?
#
loop_
_entity_poly.entity_id
_entity_poly.type
_entity_poly.pdbx_seq_one_letter_code
_entity_poly.pdbx_strand_id
1 'polypeptide(L)'
;PESFTGSEDSDDSEHGYRQQQAKHILNKVFQALSITPILDTRNTGALKRDVTRAIQGIRKLADELCHVPSTKTLKSNVTLLTTEENVSLIDGLKRLFDSSDYDDQVRLLTLSPPTWGRVQIENFFFCNEWQSRRALEIRGSFGILATPTNFSGNPRINPLLVDEIQAFYQEDIISRQTSNKKDVIHVKKQPIPVRFMNFTVGQAYAVFLKKLKDRDSLESVSRGMFYSLKPKCVKILKPHDVCACIYHENFDFLIQ
;
A
#
# COMPACT_ATOMS: atom_id res chain seq x y z
N PRO A 1 -42.99 -10.13 -47.12
CA PRO A 1 -41.60 -10.62 -47.30
C PRO A 1 -40.65 -9.82 -46.41
N GLU A 2 -40.27 -10.41 -45.28
CA GLU A 2 -38.89 -10.52 -44.79
C GLU A 2 -38.92 -10.84 -43.30
N SER A 3 -38.48 -12.06 -43.01
CA SER A 3 -38.39 -12.68 -41.71
C SER A 3 -36.96 -12.63 -41.21
N PHE A 4 -36.86 -12.35 -39.92
CA PHE A 4 -35.70 -12.47 -39.03
C PHE A 4 -35.03 -13.86 -39.10
N THR A 5 -33.70 -13.90 -39.17
CA THR A 5 -32.87 -15.01 -38.66
C THR A 5 -31.59 -14.47 -38.05
N GLY A 6 -31.40 -14.75 -36.76
CA GLY A 6 -30.21 -14.39 -35.98
C GLY A 6 -29.04 -15.34 -36.24
N SER A 7 -27.83 -14.82 -36.04
CA SER A 7 -26.54 -15.48 -36.18
C SER A 7 -26.10 -16.14 -34.86
N GLU A 8 -25.97 -17.47 -34.87
CA GLU A 8 -25.24 -18.27 -33.88
C GLU A 8 -23.87 -18.60 -34.48
N ASP A 9 -22.78 -17.93 -34.07
CA ASP A 9 -21.41 -18.24 -34.53
C ASP A 9 -20.36 -17.62 -33.59
N SER A 10 -20.33 -17.98 -32.30
CA SER A 10 -19.28 -17.48 -31.39
C SER A 10 -18.70 -18.45 -30.36
N ASP A 11 -19.24 -19.66 -30.18
CA ASP A 11 -18.80 -20.57 -29.09
C ASP A 11 -17.67 -21.56 -29.48
N ASP A 12 -17.44 -21.84 -30.77
CA ASP A 12 -16.47 -22.87 -31.19
C ASP A 12 -15.00 -22.43 -31.10
N SER A 13 -14.73 -21.12 -31.09
CA SER A 13 -13.36 -20.59 -31.08
C SER A 13 -12.69 -20.64 -29.70
N GLU A 14 -13.47 -20.44 -28.62
CA GLU A 14 -12.93 -20.38 -27.26
C GLU A 14 -12.62 -21.79 -26.71
N HIS A 15 -13.41 -22.80 -27.12
CA HIS A 15 -13.20 -24.18 -26.67
C HIS A 15 -11.94 -24.81 -27.29
N GLY A 16 -11.64 -24.49 -28.55
CA GLY A 16 -10.42 -24.93 -29.25
C GLY A 16 -9.14 -24.36 -28.63
N TYR A 17 -9.15 -23.09 -28.24
CA TYR A 17 -8.00 -22.42 -27.61
C TYR A 17 -7.67 -23.02 -26.24
N ARG A 18 -8.69 -23.27 -25.40
CA ARG A 18 -8.53 -23.91 -24.09
C ARG A 18 -7.99 -25.35 -24.20
N GLN A 19 -8.44 -26.11 -25.20
CA GLN A 19 -7.91 -27.46 -25.45
C GLN A 19 -6.45 -27.45 -25.90
N GLN A 20 -6.05 -26.51 -26.76
CA GLN A 20 -4.65 -26.37 -27.18
C GLN A 20 -3.73 -25.95 -26.02
N GLN A 21 -4.20 -25.03 -25.17
CA GLN A 21 -3.44 -24.58 -24.01
C GLN A 21 -3.24 -25.72 -22.98
N ALA A 22 -4.28 -26.53 -22.72
CA ALA A 22 -4.19 -27.69 -21.85
C ALA A 22 -3.20 -28.75 -22.38
N LYS A 23 -3.19 -29.02 -23.69
CA LYS A 23 -2.21 -29.90 -24.34
C LYS A 23 -0.78 -29.40 -24.17
N HIS A 24 -0.57 -28.09 -24.31
CA HIS A 24 0.75 -27.50 -24.16
C HIS A 24 1.30 -27.63 -22.73
N ILE A 25 0.44 -27.42 -21.73
CA ILE A 25 0.81 -27.59 -20.31
C ILE A 25 1.13 -29.06 -20.00
N LEU A 26 0.30 -30.00 -20.45
CA LEU A 26 0.53 -31.43 -20.26
C LEU A 26 1.85 -31.90 -20.90
N ASN A 27 2.16 -31.45 -22.12
CA ASN A 27 3.42 -31.79 -22.78
C ASN A 27 4.64 -31.25 -22.03
N LYS A 28 4.57 -30.05 -21.45
CA LYS A 28 5.64 -29.52 -20.60
C LYS A 28 5.86 -30.38 -19.35
N VAL A 29 4.77 -30.86 -18.73
CA VAL A 29 4.84 -31.75 -17.56
C VAL A 29 5.45 -33.10 -17.94
N PHE A 30 5.05 -33.71 -19.07
CA PHE A 30 5.63 -34.98 -19.53
C PHE A 30 7.11 -34.86 -19.89
N GLN A 31 7.51 -33.76 -20.51
CA GLN A 31 8.89 -33.49 -20.88
C GLN A 31 9.78 -33.30 -19.64
N ALA A 32 9.27 -32.67 -18.58
CA ALA A 32 9.98 -32.53 -17.30
C ALA A 32 10.14 -33.87 -16.54
N LEU A 33 9.27 -34.85 -16.82
CA LEU A 33 9.28 -36.16 -16.20
C LEU A 33 9.99 -37.23 -17.07
N SER A 34 10.58 -36.85 -18.21
CA SER A 34 11.23 -37.76 -19.17
C SER A 34 10.30 -38.88 -19.70
N ILE A 35 8.99 -38.62 -19.76
CA ILE A 35 7.99 -39.56 -20.30
C ILE A 35 7.73 -39.17 -21.77
N THR A 36 7.81 -40.12 -22.71
CA THR A 36 7.60 -39.84 -24.14
C THR A 36 6.13 -39.49 -24.43
N PRO A 37 5.83 -38.33 -25.03
CA PRO A 37 4.45 -37.94 -25.34
C PRO A 37 3.99 -38.61 -26.65
N ILE A 38 2.98 -39.46 -26.58
CA ILE A 38 2.21 -39.91 -27.76
C ILE A 38 0.77 -39.45 -27.56
N LEU A 39 0.44 -38.27 -28.10
CA LEU A 39 -0.92 -37.76 -28.09
C LEU A 39 -1.57 -38.01 -29.46
N ASP A 40 -2.21 -39.17 -29.63
CA ASP A 40 -3.25 -39.32 -30.64
C ASP A 40 -4.62 -39.22 -29.96
N THR A 41 -5.33 -38.11 -30.18
CA THR A 41 -6.47 -37.68 -29.34
C THR A 41 -7.80 -38.36 -29.68
N ARG A 42 -7.78 -39.58 -30.23
CA ARG A 42 -9.02 -40.31 -30.57
C ARG A 42 -9.53 -41.24 -29.47
N ASN A 43 -8.77 -41.48 -28.40
CA ASN A 43 -9.15 -42.47 -27.39
C ASN A 43 -9.04 -41.92 -25.96
N THR A 44 -10.18 -41.48 -25.41
CA THR A 44 -10.33 -40.84 -24.08
C THR A 44 -9.87 -41.74 -22.92
N GLY A 45 -9.86 -43.07 -23.12
CA GLY A 45 -9.37 -44.03 -22.13
C GLY A 45 -7.84 -44.13 -22.03
N ALA A 46 -7.09 -43.81 -23.09
CA ALA A 46 -5.63 -43.75 -23.04
C ALA A 46 -5.16 -42.50 -22.28
N LEU A 47 -5.76 -41.35 -22.59
CA LEU A 47 -5.48 -40.07 -21.92
C LEU A 47 -5.69 -40.13 -20.41
N LYS A 48 -6.77 -40.77 -19.93
CA LYS A 48 -7.01 -40.95 -18.49
C LYS A 48 -5.91 -41.76 -17.80
N ARG A 49 -5.37 -42.79 -18.46
CA ARG A 49 -4.30 -43.65 -17.92
C ARG A 49 -2.96 -42.93 -17.87
N ASP A 50 -2.67 -42.09 -18.87
CA ASP A 50 -1.42 -41.35 -18.91
C ASP A 50 -1.41 -40.18 -17.92
N VAL A 51 -2.57 -39.54 -17.69
CA VAL A 51 -2.74 -38.54 -16.63
C VAL A 51 -2.60 -39.15 -15.24
N THR A 52 -3.19 -40.32 -14.96
CA THR A 52 -3.00 -40.99 -13.66
C THR A 52 -1.56 -41.43 -13.45
N ARG A 53 -0.85 -41.87 -14.50
CA ARG A 53 0.58 -42.20 -14.43
C ARG A 53 1.43 -40.96 -14.13
N ALA A 54 1.13 -39.81 -14.72
CA ALA A 54 1.79 -38.54 -14.41
C ALA A 54 1.57 -38.09 -12.95
N ILE A 55 0.33 -38.22 -12.44
CA ILE A 55 -0.01 -37.89 -11.04
C ILE A 55 0.74 -38.82 -10.06
N GLN A 56 0.86 -40.10 -10.37
CA GLN A 56 1.66 -41.03 -9.56
C GLN A 56 3.15 -40.70 -9.59
N GLY A 57 3.70 -40.30 -10.75
CA GLY A 57 5.08 -39.84 -10.86
C GLY A 57 5.36 -38.59 -10.01
N ILE A 58 4.45 -37.62 -10.02
CA ILE A 58 4.55 -36.40 -9.18
C ILE A 58 4.49 -36.76 -7.69
N ARG A 59 3.59 -37.67 -7.28
CA ARG A 59 3.53 -38.14 -5.88
C ARG A 59 4.83 -38.80 -5.44
N LYS A 60 5.42 -39.64 -6.30
CA LYS A 60 6.67 -40.34 -5.99
C LYS A 60 7.85 -39.38 -5.84
N LEU A 61 7.95 -38.38 -6.72
CA LEU A 61 8.94 -37.31 -6.60
C LEU A 61 8.70 -36.40 -5.38
N ALA A 62 7.44 -36.14 -5.02
CA ALA A 62 7.10 -35.42 -3.80
C ALA A 62 7.51 -36.20 -2.54
N ASP A 63 7.32 -37.53 -2.53
CA ASP A 63 7.74 -38.40 -1.44
C ASP A 63 9.28 -38.52 -1.33
N GLU A 64 9.99 -38.48 -2.48
CA GLU A 64 11.45 -38.43 -2.54
C GLU A 64 12.02 -37.07 -2.09
N LEU A 65 11.36 -35.96 -2.41
CA LEU A 65 11.74 -34.60 -1.95
C LEU A 65 11.33 -34.31 -0.49
N CYS A 66 10.31 -34.99 0.03
CA CYS A 66 9.85 -34.85 1.41
C CYS A 66 10.59 -35.75 2.42
N HIS A 67 11.58 -36.53 1.99
CA HIS A 67 12.54 -37.17 2.90
C HIS A 67 13.51 -36.13 3.48
N VAL A 68 12.99 -35.29 4.37
CA VAL A 68 13.79 -34.60 5.37
C VAL A 68 14.39 -35.69 6.27
N PRO A 69 15.72 -35.77 6.45
CA PRO A 69 16.28 -36.72 7.39
C PRO A 69 15.72 -36.40 8.76
N SER A 70 15.05 -37.40 9.35
CA SER A 70 14.50 -37.43 10.70
C SER A 70 15.34 -36.56 11.63
N THR A 71 14.87 -35.34 11.86
CA THR A 71 15.39 -34.53 12.95
C THR A 71 14.96 -35.25 14.21
N LYS A 72 15.97 -35.68 14.97
CA LYS A 72 15.88 -36.24 16.32
C LYS A 72 14.60 -35.75 16.98
N THR A 73 13.71 -36.69 17.29
CA THR A 73 12.51 -36.50 18.10
C THR A 73 12.90 -35.78 19.38
N LEU A 74 12.77 -34.45 19.39
CA LEU A 74 12.53 -33.73 20.62
C LEU A 74 11.20 -34.27 21.13
N LYS A 75 11.27 -35.14 22.15
CA LYS A 75 10.14 -35.37 23.04
C LYS A 75 9.86 -34.02 23.70
N SER A 76 9.12 -33.15 23.02
CA SER A 76 8.40 -32.10 23.71
C SER A 76 7.41 -32.83 24.61
N ASN A 77 7.61 -32.74 25.92
CA ASN A 77 6.59 -33.10 26.88
C ASN A 77 5.45 -32.10 26.68
N VAL A 78 4.57 -32.35 25.70
CA VAL A 78 3.39 -31.52 25.44
C VAL A 78 2.40 -31.87 26.53
N THR A 79 2.46 -31.13 27.63
CA THR A 79 1.39 -31.14 28.62
C THR A 79 0.18 -30.47 27.96
N LEU A 80 -0.78 -31.29 27.53
CA LEU A 80 -2.06 -30.79 27.03
C LEU A 80 -2.84 -30.23 28.21
N LEU A 81 -3.29 -28.99 28.10
CA LEU A 81 -4.17 -28.37 29.08
C LEU A 81 -5.46 -29.18 29.19
N THR A 82 -5.89 -29.44 30.42
CA THR A 82 -7.21 -29.99 30.69
C THR A 82 -8.29 -29.01 30.23
N THR A 83 -9.50 -29.51 30.01
CA THR A 83 -10.65 -28.67 29.64
C THR A 83 -10.92 -27.59 30.68
N GLU A 84 -10.75 -27.90 31.97
CA GLU A 84 -10.94 -26.97 33.08
C GLU A 84 -9.91 -25.84 33.08
N GLU A 85 -8.63 -26.17 32.88
CA GLU A 85 -7.56 -25.16 32.79
C GLU A 85 -7.75 -24.24 31.58
N ASN A 86 -8.22 -24.77 30.45
CA ASN A 86 -8.54 -23.97 29.28
C ASN A 86 -9.69 -22.98 29.55
N VAL A 87 -10.76 -23.43 30.19
CA VAL A 87 -11.89 -22.56 30.57
C VAL A 87 -11.42 -21.46 31.52
N SER A 88 -10.64 -21.82 32.54
CA SER A 88 -10.08 -20.88 33.51
C SER A 88 -9.19 -19.82 32.85
N LEU A 89 -8.34 -20.24 31.90
CA LEU A 89 -7.46 -19.33 31.16
C LEU A 89 -8.26 -18.34 30.30
N ILE A 90 -9.27 -18.83 29.58
CA ILE A 90 -10.13 -17.99 28.73
C ILE A 90 -10.95 -17.01 29.57
N ASP A 91 -11.47 -17.45 30.72
CA ASP A 91 -12.20 -16.59 31.66
C ASP A 91 -11.28 -15.52 32.27
N GLY A 92 -10.04 -15.87 32.59
CA GLY A 92 -9.01 -14.90 32.98
C GLY A 92 -8.74 -13.86 31.89
N LEU A 93 -8.65 -14.29 30.63
CA LEU A 93 -8.44 -13.40 29.49
C LEU A 93 -9.61 -12.43 29.27
N LYS A 94 -10.85 -12.91 29.42
CA LYS A 94 -12.05 -12.07 29.34
C LYS A 94 -12.10 -11.02 30.44
N ARG A 95 -11.82 -11.41 31.68
CA ARG A 95 -11.73 -10.47 32.81
C ARG A 95 -10.64 -9.43 32.61
N LEU A 96 -9.48 -9.84 32.09
CA LEU A 96 -8.41 -8.90 31.75
C LEU A 96 -8.88 -7.89 30.72
N PHE A 97 -9.49 -8.37 29.62
CA PHE A 97 -10.06 -7.52 28.56
C PHE A 97 -11.07 -6.50 29.11
N ASP A 98 -12.00 -6.93 29.96
CA ASP A 98 -13.03 -6.05 30.54
C ASP A 98 -12.44 -4.96 31.45
N SER A 99 -11.29 -5.23 32.10
CA SER A 99 -10.60 -4.30 32.99
C SER A 99 -9.56 -3.40 32.31
N SER A 100 -9.20 -3.71 31.06
CA SER A 100 -8.15 -3.02 30.29
C SER A 100 -8.65 -1.74 29.64
N ASP A 101 -7.70 -0.87 29.28
CA ASP A 101 -7.99 0.30 28.45
C ASP A 101 -8.25 -0.10 26.99
N TYR A 102 -8.66 0.87 26.17
CA TYR A 102 -9.04 0.62 24.79
C TYR A 102 -7.91 0.01 23.94
N ASP A 103 -6.69 0.48 24.14
CA ASP A 103 -5.53 0.06 23.37
C ASP A 103 -5.11 -1.37 23.76
N ASP A 104 -5.08 -1.68 25.05
CA ASP A 104 -4.80 -3.03 25.54
C ASP A 104 -5.94 -3.98 25.19
N GLN A 105 -7.20 -3.54 25.20
CA GLN A 105 -8.32 -4.33 24.67
C GLN A 105 -8.07 -4.76 23.23
N VAL A 106 -7.76 -3.82 22.34
CA VAL A 106 -7.46 -4.12 20.92
C VAL A 106 -6.24 -5.03 20.80
N ARG A 107 -5.22 -4.82 21.62
CA ARG A 107 -4.01 -5.66 21.67
C ARG A 107 -4.33 -7.09 22.11
N LEU A 108 -5.17 -7.28 23.12
CA LEU A 108 -5.60 -8.60 23.60
C LEU A 108 -6.40 -9.34 22.54
N LEU A 109 -7.26 -8.66 21.78
CA LEU A 109 -8.02 -9.27 20.68
C LEU A 109 -7.13 -9.89 19.59
N THR A 110 -5.87 -9.44 19.45
CA THR A 110 -4.91 -10.04 18.50
C THR A 110 -4.51 -11.48 18.85
N LEU A 111 -4.76 -11.93 20.10
CA LEU A 111 -4.56 -13.31 20.54
C LEU A 111 -5.59 -14.28 19.97
N SER A 112 -6.70 -13.77 19.42
CA SER A 112 -7.74 -14.60 18.81
C SER A 112 -7.16 -15.57 17.78
N PRO A 113 -7.70 -16.78 17.61
CA PRO A 113 -7.26 -17.71 16.58
C PRO A 113 -7.19 -17.07 15.18
N PRO A 114 -6.20 -17.41 14.34
CA PRO A 114 -6.06 -16.84 12.99
C PRO A 114 -7.20 -17.23 12.05
N THR A 115 -7.92 -18.29 12.39
CA THR A 115 -9.11 -18.73 11.67
C THR A 115 -10.35 -17.89 11.98
N TRP A 116 -10.31 -17.04 13.02
CA TRP A 116 -11.46 -16.24 13.42
C TRP A 116 -11.60 -14.96 12.58
N GLY A 117 -12.81 -14.73 12.09
CA GLY A 117 -13.21 -13.48 11.47
C GLY A 117 -13.71 -12.44 12.49
N ARG A 118 -13.98 -11.22 12.01
CA ARG A 118 -14.44 -10.07 12.82
C ARG A 118 -15.63 -10.40 13.72
N VAL A 119 -16.68 -10.99 13.15
CA VAL A 119 -17.94 -11.33 13.84
C VAL A 119 -17.72 -12.36 14.95
N GLN A 120 -16.83 -13.31 14.75
CA GLN A 120 -16.54 -14.33 15.76
C GLN A 120 -15.81 -13.72 16.97
N ILE A 121 -14.85 -12.84 16.71
CA ILE A 121 -14.13 -12.11 17.76
C ILE A 121 -15.10 -11.22 18.54
N GLU A 122 -15.96 -10.48 17.82
CA GLU A 122 -16.98 -9.61 18.38
C GLU A 122 -17.90 -10.36 19.34
N ASN A 123 -18.49 -11.47 18.90
CA ASN A 123 -19.40 -12.26 19.72
C ASN A 123 -18.71 -12.97 20.88
N PHE A 124 -17.42 -13.33 20.73
CA PHE A 124 -16.70 -14.06 21.79
C PHE A 124 -16.27 -13.14 22.95
N PHE A 125 -15.79 -11.94 22.64
CA PHE A 125 -15.33 -10.94 23.61
C PHE A 125 -16.36 -9.85 23.94
N PHE A 126 -17.51 -9.83 23.25
CA PHE A 126 -18.53 -8.77 23.33
C PHE A 126 -17.95 -7.36 23.10
N CYS A 127 -17.00 -7.26 22.16
CA CYS A 127 -16.34 -6.00 21.81
C CYS A 127 -17.05 -5.27 20.66
N ASN A 128 -16.64 -4.04 20.35
CA ASN A 128 -17.16 -3.32 19.18
C ASN A 128 -16.59 -3.88 17.85
N GLU A 129 -17.36 -3.82 16.76
CA GLU A 129 -16.91 -4.20 15.41
C GLU A 129 -15.59 -3.52 15.02
N TRP A 130 -15.43 -2.24 15.39
CA TRP A 130 -14.21 -1.50 15.08
C TRP A 130 -12.98 -2.08 15.81
N GLN A 131 -13.13 -2.53 17.06
CA GLN A 131 -12.03 -3.13 17.83
C GLN A 131 -11.59 -4.46 17.22
N SER A 132 -12.55 -5.30 16.80
CA SER A 132 -12.24 -6.59 16.15
C SER A 132 -11.57 -6.39 14.79
N ARG A 133 -12.04 -5.41 13.98
CA ARG A 133 -11.39 -5.01 12.73
C ARG A 133 -9.96 -4.52 12.98
N ARG A 134 -9.78 -3.60 13.92
CA ARG A 134 -8.49 -2.99 14.24
C ARG A 134 -7.48 -4.03 14.74
N ALA A 135 -7.92 -4.98 15.56
CA ALA A 135 -7.08 -6.06 16.04
C ALA A 135 -6.57 -6.97 14.92
N LEU A 136 -7.42 -7.30 13.94
CA LEU A 136 -7.00 -8.08 12.76
C LEU A 136 -6.00 -7.32 11.88
N GLU A 137 -6.21 -6.01 11.67
CA GLU A 137 -5.27 -5.15 10.95
C GLU A 137 -3.90 -5.13 11.66
N ILE A 138 -3.90 -4.88 12.97
CA ILE A 138 -2.67 -4.82 13.79
C ILE A 138 -1.95 -6.17 13.76
N ARG A 139 -2.69 -7.27 13.89
CA ARG A 139 -2.09 -8.62 13.83
C ARG A 139 -1.48 -8.89 12.47
N GLY A 140 -2.14 -8.51 11.38
CA GLY A 140 -1.65 -8.69 10.02
C GLY A 140 -0.38 -7.87 9.73
N SER A 141 -0.28 -6.67 10.29
CA SER A 141 0.88 -5.78 10.06
C SER A 141 2.03 -5.99 11.07
N PHE A 142 1.74 -6.24 12.34
CA PHE A 142 2.70 -6.16 13.44
C PHE A 142 2.77 -7.43 14.31
N GLY A 143 1.86 -8.39 14.11
CA GLY A 143 1.83 -9.66 14.84
C GLY A 143 0.99 -9.68 16.10
N ILE A 144 1.11 -10.78 16.86
CA ILE A 144 0.32 -11.04 18.07
C ILE A 144 0.82 -10.16 19.22
N LEU A 145 -0.10 -9.62 20.01
CA LEU A 145 0.13 -8.68 21.11
C LEU A 145 0.87 -7.40 20.71
N ALA A 146 0.82 -7.02 19.44
CA ALA A 146 1.35 -5.74 19.00
C ALA A 146 0.53 -4.58 19.56
N THR A 147 1.22 -3.55 20.04
CA THR A 147 0.57 -2.35 20.57
C THR A 147 -0.05 -1.56 19.41
N PRO A 148 -1.31 -1.10 19.51
CA PRO A 148 -1.87 -0.20 18.55
C PRO A 148 -1.00 1.06 18.47
N THR A 149 -0.43 1.33 17.30
CA THR A 149 0.28 2.57 17.05
C THR A 149 -0.76 3.67 16.92
N ASN A 150 -1.15 4.27 18.03
CA ASN A 150 -1.80 5.56 18.03
C ASN A 150 -0.74 6.57 17.63
N PHE A 151 -0.69 6.90 16.34
CA PHE A 151 0.16 7.96 15.87
C PHE A 151 -0.39 9.28 16.44
N SER A 152 0.10 9.67 17.61
CA SER A 152 -0.19 10.93 18.26
C SER A 152 0.64 12.03 17.59
N GLY A 153 0.23 12.41 16.38
CA GLY A 153 0.90 13.46 15.62
C GLY A 153 0.22 13.77 14.29
N ASN A 154 0.73 14.80 13.61
CA ASN A 154 0.37 15.05 12.21
C ASN A 154 1.05 14.01 11.32
N PRO A 155 0.31 13.28 10.45
CA PRO A 155 0.85 12.18 9.65
C PRO A 155 2.15 12.60 8.97
N ARG A 156 3.13 11.69 8.92
CA ARG A 156 4.43 11.98 8.30
C ARG A 156 4.21 12.38 6.85
N ILE A 157 4.48 13.66 6.57
CA ILE A 157 4.39 14.22 5.23
C ILE A 157 5.44 13.53 4.35
N ASN A 158 5.04 13.18 3.12
CA ASN A 158 5.95 12.66 2.11
C ASN A 158 7.11 13.65 1.86
N PRO A 159 8.38 13.25 2.09
CA PRO A 159 9.52 14.17 1.94
C PRO A 159 9.68 14.68 0.51
N LEU A 160 9.33 13.88 -0.51
CA LEU A 160 9.38 14.29 -1.91
C LEU A 160 8.41 15.43 -2.19
N LEU A 161 7.22 15.38 -1.59
CA LEU A 161 6.21 16.43 -1.71
C LEU A 161 6.66 17.72 -1.00
N VAL A 162 7.36 17.61 0.14
CA VAL A 162 7.96 18.77 0.82
C VAL A 162 8.95 19.45 -0.10
N ASP A 163 9.86 18.69 -0.69
CA ASP A 163 10.88 19.22 -1.59
C ASP A 163 10.26 19.86 -2.84
N GLU A 164 9.21 19.24 -3.41
CA GLU A 164 8.47 19.80 -4.54
C GLU A 164 7.79 21.13 -4.21
N ILE A 165 7.13 21.23 -3.04
CA ILE A 165 6.51 22.48 -2.58
C ILE A 165 7.58 23.55 -2.33
N GLN A 166 8.70 23.19 -1.71
CA GLN A 166 9.79 24.14 -1.46
C GLN A 166 10.46 24.60 -2.74
N ALA A 167 10.63 23.72 -3.73
CA ALA A 167 11.13 24.06 -5.05
C ALA A 167 10.16 24.98 -5.79
N PHE A 168 8.85 24.70 -5.72
CA PHE A 168 7.83 25.56 -6.31
C PHE A 168 7.90 27.00 -5.79
N TYR A 169 8.09 27.18 -4.48
CA TYR A 169 8.26 28.52 -3.91
C TYR A 169 9.51 29.26 -4.42
N GLN A 170 10.52 28.54 -4.90
CA GLN A 170 11.78 29.10 -5.40
C GLN A 170 11.76 29.37 -6.91
N GLU A 171 10.72 28.96 -7.63
CA GLU A 171 10.56 29.30 -9.05
C GLU A 171 10.48 30.82 -9.24
N ASP A 172 11.20 31.36 -10.22
CA ASP A 172 11.29 32.82 -10.47
C ASP A 172 9.93 33.47 -10.76
N ILE A 173 8.99 32.69 -11.31
CA ILE A 173 7.62 33.10 -11.54
C ILE A 173 6.91 33.34 -10.20
N ILE A 174 7.15 32.47 -9.21
CA ILE A 174 6.47 32.48 -7.90
C ILE A 174 7.12 33.47 -6.93
N SER A 175 8.45 33.50 -6.86
CA SER A 175 9.20 34.44 -6.06
C SER A 175 10.45 34.91 -6.79
N ARG A 176 10.87 36.16 -6.57
CA ARG A 176 12.10 36.74 -7.13
C ARG A 176 13.16 36.88 -6.07
N GLN A 177 14.40 36.58 -6.42
CA GLN A 177 15.54 36.90 -5.55
C GLN A 177 15.78 38.40 -5.51
N THR A 178 16.06 38.92 -4.31
CA THR A 178 16.50 40.31 -4.13
C THR A 178 17.85 40.57 -4.82
N SER A 179 17.99 41.76 -5.39
CA SER A 179 19.25 42.28 -5.95
C SER A 179 20.23 42.72 -4.84
N ASN A 180 19.73 42.94 -3.62
CA ASN A 180 20.51 43.48 -2.52
C ASN A 180 21.37 42.42 -1.82
N LYS A 181 22.70 42.61 -1.83
CA LYS A 181 23.68 41.72 -1.19
C LYS A 181 23.51 41.58 0.32
N LYS A 182 22.84 42.54 0.99
CA LYS A 182 22.58 42.49 2.44
C LYS A 182 21.39 41.61 2.80
N ASP A 183 20.51 41.30 1.86
CA ASP A 183 19.29 40.54 2.10
C ASP A 183 19.57 39.03 2.03
N VAL A 184 20.27 38.53 3.04
CA VAL A 184 20.68 37.13 3.17
C VAL A 184 20.24 36.60 4.52
N ILE A 185 19.64 35.40 4.53
CA ILE A 185 19.33 34.67 5.77
C ILE A 185 20.27 33.49 5.93
N HIS A 186 20.61 33.16 7.18
CA HIS A 186 21.44 32.00 7.48
C HIS A 186 20.57 30.81 7.83
N VAL A 187 20.59 29.77 6.99
CA VAL A 187 19.90 28.49 7.26
C VAL A 187 20.98 27.42 7.40
N LYS A 188 21.03 26.75 8.56
CA LYS A 188 22.08 25.76 8.87
C LYS A 188 23.51 26.30 8.63
N LYS A 189 23.75 27.55 9.02
CA LYS A 189 25.03 28.30 8.83
C LYS A 189 25.40 28.59 7.36
N GLN A 190 24.52 28.32 6.40
CA GLN A 190 24.72 28.69 5.00
C GLN A 190 23.97 29.99 4.67
N PRO A 191 24.63 30.98 4.02
CA PRO A 191 23.98 32.20 3.56
C PRO A 191 23.07 31.87 2.37
N ILE A 192 21.78 32.14 2.51
CA ILE A 192 20.77 31.97 1.46
C ILE A 192 20.15 33.34 1.15
N PRO A 193 20.17 33.81 -0.11
CA PRO A 193 19.57 35.09 -0.47
C PRO A 193 18.06 35.06 -0.25
N VAL A 194 17.51 36.18 0.22
CA VAL A 194 16.07 36.35 0.41
C VAL A 194 15.37 36.44 -0.94
N ARG A 195 14.19 35.83 -1.01
CA ARG A 195 13.29 35.92 -2.16
C ARG A 195 11.98 36.55 -1.73
N PHE A 196 11.37 37.36 -2.59
CA PHE A 196 10.06 37.96 -2.38
C PHE A 196 9.03 37.34 -3.31
N MET A 197 7.88 36.95 -2.77
CA MET A 197 6.79 36.39 -3.57
C MET A 197 6.20 37.43 -4.51
N ASN A 198 6.01 37.05 -5.77
CA ASN A 198 5.30 37.84 -6.78
C ASN A 198 3.77 37.70 -6.63
N PHE A 199 3.32 36.64 -5.94
CA PHE A 199 1.91 36.34 -5.72
C PHE A 199 1.56 36.40 -4.24
N THR A 200 0.27 36.55 -3.96
CA THR A 200 -0.24 36.14 -2.64
C THR A 200 -0.07 34.64 -2.45
N VAL A 201 0.09 34.18 -1.20
CA VAL A 201 0.25 32.74 -0.91
C VAL A 201 -0.96 31.93 -1.40
N GLY A 202 -2.16 32.52 -1.38
CA GLY A 202 -3.38 31.91 -1.89
C GLY A 202 -3.38 31.71 -3.42
N GLN A 203 -2.92 32.72 -4.17
CA GLN A 203 -2.76 32.59 -5.63
C GLN A 203 -1.69 31.56 -5.99
N ALA A 204 -0.56 31.57 -5.29
CA ALA A 204 0.50 30.57 -5.49
C ALA A 204 -0.02 29.14 -5.24
N TYR A 205 -0.85 28.92 -4.22
CA TYR A 205 -1.50 27.64 -3.97
C TYR A 205 -2.45 27.22 -5.10
N ALA A 206 -3.23 28.14 -5.65
CA ALA A 206 -4.11 27.85 -6.78
C ALA A 206 -3.33 27.45 -8.04
N VAL A 207 -2.18 28.09 -8.30
CA VAL A 207 -1.27 27.73 -9.40
C VAL A 207 -0.66 26.34 -9.15
N PHE A 208 -0.22 26.08 -7.93
CA PHE A 208 0.34 24.78 -7.54
C PHE A 208 -0.66 23.64 -7.73
N LEU A 209 -1.93 23.84 -7.33
CA LEU A 209 -2.98 22.83 -7.56
C LEU A 209 -3.25 22.55 -9.04
N LYS A 210 -3.12 23.55 -9.93
CA LYS A 210 -3.25 23.30 -11.38
C LYS A 210 -2.10 22.43 -11.87
N LYS A 211 -0.87 22.75 -11.49
CA LYS A 211 0.34 21.98 -11.81
C LYS A 211 0.26 20.52 -11.30
N LEU A 212 -0.37 20.31 -10.14
CA LEU A 212 -0.62 18.98 -9.59
C LEU A 212 -1.76 18.22 -10.26
N LYS A 213 -2.71 18.89 -10.94
CA LYS A 213 -3.76 18.21 -11.73
C LYS A 213 -3.25 17.78 -13.10
N ASP A 214 -2.30 18.53 -13.65
CA ASP A 214 -1.68 18.22 -14.94
C ASP A 214 -0.72 17.03 -14.85
N ARG A 215 -0.22 16.73 -13.65
CA ARG A 215 0.51 15.51 -13.33
C ARG A 215 -0.48 14.56 -12.67
N ASP A 216 -0.56 13.31 -13.10
CA ASP A 216 -1.48 12.30 -12.56
C ASP A 216 -1.04 11.84 -11.14
N SER A 217 -0.84 12.79 -10.21
CA SER A 217 -0.30 12.60 -8.86
C SER A 217 -1.43 12.74 -7.84
N LEU A 218 -1.73 11.63 -7.16
CA LEU A 218 -2.88 11.46 -6.26
C LEU A 218 -2.75 12.13 -4.88
N GLU A 219 -1.65 12.80 -4.56
CA GLU A 219 -1.45 13.34 -3.21
C GLU A 219 -2.10 14.73 -3.06
N SER A 220 -3.25 14.78 -2.39
CA SER A 220 -4.00 16.02 -2.16
C SER A 220 -3.30 16.91 -1.12
N VAL A 221 -2.76 18.04 -1.56
CA VAL A 221 -2.12 19.01 -0.66
C VAL A 221 -3.14 19.98 -0.09
N SER A 222 -3.28 20.02 1.24
CA SER A 222 -4.15 20.99 1.91
C SER A 222 -3.53 22.40 1.93
N ARG A 223 -4.38 23.44 2.01
CA ARG A 223 -3.92 24.84 2.11
C ARG A 223 -2.99 25.06 3.30
N GLY A 224 -3.37 24.58 4.49
CA GLY A 224 -2.58 24.76 5.70
C GLY A 224 -1.20 24.10 5.62
N MET A 225 -1.15 22.92 5.02
CA MET A 225 0.11 22.22 4.74
C MET A 225 1.00 23.02 3.80
N PHE A 226 0.47 23.48 2.66
CA PHE A 226 1.21 24.30 1.71
C PHE A 226 1.80 25.56 2.38
N TYR A 227 1.00 26.24 3.21
CA TYR A 227 1.40 27.48 3.87
C TYR A 227 2.51 27.24 4.90
N SER A 228 2.44 26.11 5.61
CA SER A 228 3.41 25.71 6.62
C SER A 228 4.77 25.31 6.01
N LEU A 229 4.77 24.82 4.76
CA LEU A 229 5.96 24.36 4.06
C LEU A 229 6.72 25.48 3.33
N LYS A 230 6.25 26.73 3.42
CA LYS A 230 6.93 27.88 2.81
C LYS A 230 8.35 28.08 3.38
N PRO A 231 9.40 28.10 2.54
CA PRO A 231 10.76 28.33 2.98
C PRO A 231 10.92 29.67 3.71
N LYS A 232 11.77 29.71 4.75
CA LYS A 232 12.06 30.93 5.53
C LYS A 232 12.69 32.05 4.70
N CYS A 233 13.43 31.69 3.64
CA CYS A 233 14.04 32.62 2.69
C CYS A 233 13.01 33.31 1.79
N VAL A 234 11.79 32.77 1.68
CA VAL A 234 10.72 33.32 0.84
C VAL A 234 9.80 34.20 1.69
N LYS A 235 9.90 35.51 1.47
CA LYS A 235 9.16 36.57 2.14
C LYS A 235 7.99 37.03 1.29
N ILE A 236 7.00 37.58 1.96
CA ILE A 236 5.77 38.13 1.38
C ILE A 236 6.00 39.64 1.28
N LEU A 237 5.94 40.21 0.09
CA LEU A 237 6.06 41.66 -0.10
C LEU A 237 4.81 42.35 0.46
N LYS A 238 4.98 43.43 1.22
CA LYS A 238 3.88 44.28 1.67
C LYS A 238 4.15 45.71 1.16
N PRO A 239 3.22 46.40 0.46
CA PRO A 239 1.95 45.90 -0.08
C PRO A 239 2.16 45.08 -1.37
N HIS A 240 1.25 44.14 -1.62
CA HIS A 240 1.30 43.20 -2.75
C HIS A 240 1.03 43.84 -4.13
N ASP A 241 0.73 45.14 -4.15
CA ASP A 241 0.30 45.87 -5.34
C ASP A 241 1.45 46.65 -6.02
N VAL A 242 2.68 46.50 -5.52
CA VAL A 242 3.86 47.14 -6.12
C VAL A 242 4.52 46.16 -7.07
N CYS A 243 4.59 46.53 -8.35
CA CYS A 243 5.33 45.75 -9.35
C CYS A 243 6.82 45.74 -9.00
N ALA A 244 7.40 44.56 -8.77
CA ALA A 244 8.83 44.36 -8.51
C ALA A 244 9.56 43.79 -9.75
N CYS A 245 9.18 44.24 -10.95
CA CYS A 245 9.92 43.87 -12.17
C CYS A 245 11.15 44.77 -12.32
N ILE A 246 12.15 44.33 -13.09
CA ILE A 246 13.38 45.12 -13.35
C ILE A 246 13.12 46.55 -13.85
N TYR A 247 11.97 46.79 -14.49
CA TYR A 247 11.55 48.11 -14.96
C TYR A 247 10.96 48.99 -13.84
N HIS A 248 10.23 48.41 -12.89
CA HIS A 248 9.62 49.14 -11.77
C HIS A 248 10.50 49.15 -10.50
N GLU A 249 11.49 48.25 -10.42
CA GLU A 249 12.52 48.24 -9.36
C GLU A 249 13.59 49.31 -9.61
N ASN A 250 13.86 49.65 -10.88
CA ASN A 250 14.82 50.67 -11.25
C ASN A 250 14.11 51.95 -11.69
N PHE A 251 14.10 52.96 -10.81
CA PHE A 251 13.46 54.26 -11.03
C PHE A 251 13.96 54.97 -12.30
N ASP A 252 15.19 54.69 -12.75
CA ASP A 252 15.74 55.28 -13.98
C ASP A 252 14.92 54.92 -15.23
N PHE A 253 14.22 53.77 -15.24
CA PHE A 253 13.33 53.39 -16.35
C PHE A 253 11.95 54.05 -16.28
N LEU A 254 11.61 54.74 -15.19
CA LEU A 254 10.31 55.41 -15.01
C LEU A 254 10.34 56.91 -15.37
N ILE A 255 11.51 57.48 -15.66
CA ILE A 255 11.73 58.92 -15.89
C ILE A 255 12.02 59.22 -17.38
N GLN A 256 11.57 58.37 -18.31
CA GLN A 256 11.60 58.65 -19.75
C GLN A 256 10.34 59.38 -20.22
#